data_AF-A0A7U9X5S0-F1
#
_entry.id   AF-A0A7U9X5S0-F1
#
_cell.length_a   1.000
_cell.length_b   1.000
_cell.length_c   1.000
_cell.angle_alpha   90.00
_cell.angle_beta   90.00
_cell.angle_gamma   90.00
#
_symmetry.space_group_name_H-M   'P 1'
#
loop_
_entity.id
_entity.type
_entity.pdbx_description
1 polymer ?
#
loop_
_entity_poly.entity_id
_entity_poly.type
_entity_poly.pdbx_seq_one_letter_code
_entity_poly.pdbx_strand_id
1 'polypeptide(L)'
;MKDIFSYNSDVNKTAYMNWRTSHHDHIYNMIVIADGFMNSAIMLVEAALIDNSDKKADSLIYPIIFNANHAIELYLKATVWTLNILLDNQQKIEGQHDIQQILQTVIKRVKEFETDKEKRKQFENMINGTKLYVDELFEKIATQNGKRKKDNMDFSRYPFDQKYMPHFYITEFDNVVVDLENFVQRFKEIGENLRLISTYYLFDILEAGE
;
A
#
# COMPACT_ATOMS: atom_id res chain seq x y z
N MET A 1 27.18 -14.67 -18.94
CA MET A 1 26.22 -13.54 -18.86
C MET A 1 26.65 -12.65 -17.70
N LYS A 2 26.39 -11.36 -17.79
CA LYS A 2 26.68 -10.42 -16.70
C LYS A 2 25.59 -10.55 -15.62
N ASP A 3 25.99 -10.43 -14.35
CA ASP A 3 25.05 -10.52 -13.22
C ASP A 3 24.10 -9.31 -13.17
N ILE A 4 22.86 -9.52 -12.75
CA ILE A 4 21.84 -8.46 -12.63
C ILE A 4 22.22 -7.45 -11.54
N PHE A 5 22.76 -7.93 -10.40
CA PHE A 5 23.22 -7.09 -9.29
C PHE A 5 24.64 -6.57 -9.53
N SER A 6 24.86 -5.92 -10.67
CA SER A 6 26.14 -5.32 -11.03
C SER A 6 25.96 -3.98 -11.74
N TYR A 7 26.97 -3.11 -11.66
CA TYR A 7 26.95 -1.79 -12.28
C TYR A 7 26.85 -1.87 -13.81
N ASN A 8 26.02 -1.03 -14.42
CA ASN A 8 26.13 -0.76 -15.85
C ASN A 8 27.36 0.14 -16.11
N SER A 9 27.96 0.05 -17.31
CA SER A 9 29.04 0.97 -17.70
C SER A 9 28.55 2.42 -17.81
N ASP A 10 27.26 2.60 -18.07
CA ASP A 10 26.57 3.88 -18.02
C ASP A 10 25.82 4.02 -16.70
N VAL A 11 26.21 5.02 -15.90
CA VAL A 11 25.60 5.29 -14.59
C VAL A 11 24.10 5.56 -14.67
N ASN A 12 23.62 6.18 -15.76
CA ASN A 12 22.20 6.48 -15.96
C ASN A 12 21.35 5.23 -16.24
N LYS A 13 22.00 4.09 -16.49
CA LYS A 13 21.39 2.77 -16.66
C LYS A 13 21.56 1.88 -15.42
N THR A 14 22.01 2.45 -14.30
CA THR A 14 22.13 1.76 -13.02
C THR A 14 21.08 2.28 -12.04
N ALA A 15 20.28 1.37 -11.48
CA ALA A 15 19.42 1.66 -10.34
C ALA A 15 20.09 1.22 -9.04
N TYR A 16 19.88 1.97 -7.97
CA TYR A 16 20.55 1.76 -6.69
C TYR A 16 19.52 1.47 -5.60
N MET A 17 19.43 0.21 -5.17
CA MET A 17 18.40 -0.24 -4.22
C MET A 17 18.47 0.48 -2.86
N ASN A 18 19.66 0.92 -2.44
CA ASN A 18 19.88 1.53 -1.13
C ASN A 18 20.09 3.05 -1.17
N TRP A 19 19.99 3.70 -2.34
CA TRP A 19 20.33 5.13 -2.49
C TRP A 19 19.37 6.07 -1.77
N ARG A 20 18.09 5.68 -1.70
CA ARG A 20 17.04 6.46 -1.04
C ARG A 20 16.71 5.96 0.37
N THR A 21 17.41 4.94 0.86
CA THR A 21 17.17 4.34 2.18
C THR A 21 18.28 4.70 3.17
N SER A 22 17.98 4.64 4.46
CA SER A 22 18.93 4.85 5.55
C SER A 22 19.23 3.55 6.28
N HIS A 23 20.48 3.31 6.70
CA HIS A 23 20.86 2.06 7.36
C HIS A 23 20.16 1.83 8.71
N HIS A 24 19.83 2.91 9.43
CA HIS A 24 19.31 2.85 10.80
C HIS A 24 17.84 3.26 10.92
N ASP A 25 17.21 3.72 9.84
CA ASP A 25 15.83 4.21 9.88
C ASP A 25 14.87 3.26 9.15
N HIS A 26 14.39 2.26 9.89
CA HIS A 26 13.50 1.25 9.35
C HIS A 26 12.13 1.81 8.94
N ILE A 27 11.59 2.79 9.68
CA ILE A 27 10.28 3.37 9.39
C ILE A 27 10.38 4.21 8.12
N TYR A 28 11.39 5.08 8.01
CA TYR A 28 11.65 5.84 6.80
C TYR A 28 11.85 4.92 5.59
N ASN A 29 12.61 3.84 5.74
CA ASN A 29 12.82 2.87 4.65
C ASN A 29 11.50 2.25 4.16
N MET A 30 10.55 1.99 5.04
CA MET A 30 9.23 1.49 4.64
C MET A 30 8.47 2.51 3.81
N ILE A 31 8.52 3.80 4.18
CA ILE A 31 7.91 4.90 3.42
C ILE A 31 8.55 5.02 2.02
N VAL A 32 9.88 4.96 1.95
CA VAL A 32 10.63 5.01 0.66
C VAL A 32 10.26 3.85 -0.26
N ILE A 33 10.13 2.64 0.29
CA ILE A 33 9.74 1.46 -0.48
C ILE A 33 8.26 1.57 -0.91
N ALA A 34 7.39 2.07 -0.03
CA ALA A 34 5.98 2.32 -0.35
C ALA A 34 5.81 3.31 -1.50
N ASP A 35 6.58 4.42 -1.50
CA ASP A 35 6.62 5.38 -2.60
C ASP A 35 7.01 4.68 -3.93
N GLY A 36 8.00 3.78 -3.89
CA GLY A 36 8.42 3.01 -5.06
C GLY A 36 7.30 2.14 -5.62
N PHE A 37 6.61 1.39 -4.76
CA PHE A 37 5.48 0.56 -5.17
C PHE A 37 4.30 1.38 -5.71
N MET A 38 3.90 2.46 -5.01
CA MET A 38 2.79 3.32 -5.44
C MET A 38 3.09 3.96 -6.80
N ASN A 39 4.27 4.56 -6.96
CA ASN A 39 4.68 5.17 -8.22
C ASN A 39 4.74 4.14 -9.35
N SER A 40 5.24 2.94 -9.09
CA SER A 40 5.28 1.89 -10.12
C SER A 40 3.88 1.49 -10.61
N ALA A 41 2.90 1.39 -9.71
CA ALA A 41 1.53 1.08 -10.07
C ALA A 41 0.93 2.18 -10.97
N ILE A 42 1.10 3.45 -10.56
CA ILE A 42 0.60 4.60 -11.32
C ILE A 42 1.26 4.69 -12.69
N MET A 43 2.60 4.60 -12.75
CA MET A 43 3.36 4.69 -14.01
C MET A 43 2.97 3.59 -15.01
N LEU A 44 2.73 2.37 -14.52
CA LEU A 44 2.31 1.26 -15.39
C LEU A 44 0.91 1.49 -15.97
N VAL A 45 -0.02 2.04 -15.18
CA VAL A 45 -1.36 2.39 -15.68
C VAL A 45 -1.30 3.56 -16.66
N GLU A 46 -0.54 4.62 -16.35
CA GLU A 46 -0.36 5.75 -17.26
C GLU A 46 0.25 5.30 -18.59
N ALA A 47 1.24 4.39 -18.57
CA ALA A 47 1.82 3.81 -19.78
C ALA A 47 0.79 3.00 -20.59
N ALA A 48 -0.09 2.26 -19.92
CA ALA A 48 -1.18 1.55 -20.58
C ALA A 48 -2.25 2.51 -21.14
N LEU A 49 -2.54 3.62 -20.46
CA LEU A 49 -3.48 4.64 -20.96
C LEU A 49 -2.96 5.35 -22.22
N ILE A 50 -1.65 5.54 -22.34
CA ILE A 50 -1.03 6.12 -23.55
C ILE A 50 -1.26 5.21 -24.76
N ASP A 51 -1.07 3.91 -24.60
CA ASP A 51 -1.31 2.92 -25.64
C ASP A 51 -1.62 1.55 -25.02
N ASN A 52 -2.82 1.06 -25.28
CA ASN A 52 -3.30 -0.28 -24.93
C ASN A 52 -3.80 -1.04 -26.16
N SER A 53 -3.28 -0.74 -27.36
CA SER A 53 -3.69 -1.38 -28.61
C SER A 53 -3.41 -2.89 -28.62
N ASP A 54 -2.35 -3.30 -27.92
CA ASP A 54 -1.95 -4.70 -27.69
C ASP A 54 -2.62 -5.35 -26.46
N LYS A 55 -3.49 -4.63 -25.75
CA LYS A 55 -4.14 -5.08 -24.51
C LYS A 55 -3.17 -5.43 -23.38
N LYS A 56 -1.98 -4.81 -23.33
CA LYS A 56 -0.99 -4.99 -22.25
C LYS A 56 -1.59 -4.79 -20.85
N ALA A 57 -2.56 -3.90 -20.70
CA ALA A 57 -3.23 -3.64 -19.42
C ALA A 57 -3.82 -4.90 -18.78
N ASP A 58 -4.39 -5.81 -19.58
CA ASP A 58 -5.07 -7.01 -19.08
C ASP A 58 -4.07 -7.99 -18.43
N SER A 59 -2.81 -7.96 -18.88
CA SER A 59 -1.72 -8.74 -18.28
C SER A 59 -1.06 -8.03 -17.09
N LEU A 60 -0.98 -6.70 -17.14
CA LEU A 60 -0.31 -5.87 -16.13
C LEU A 60 -1.20 -5.55 -14.93
N ILE A 61 -2.52 -5.74 -15.04
CA ILE A 61 -3.45 -5.33 -13.97
C ILE A 61 -3.17 -6.03 -12.64
N TYR A 62 -2.73 -7.29 -12.67
CA TYR A 62 -2.37 -8.05 -11.47
C TYR A 62 -1.17 -7.44 -10.72
N PRO A 63 0.02 -7.26 -11.34
CA PRO A 63 1.13 -6.59 -10.67
C PRO A 63 0.84 -5.13 -10.31
N ILE A 64 0.03 -4.41 -11.10
CA ILE A 64 -0.41 -3.03 -10.77
C ILE A 64 -1.17 -3.01 -9.45
N ILE A 65 -2.18 -3.86 -9.29
CA ILE A 65 -2.99 -3.93 -8.07
C ILE A 65 -2.14 -4.42 -6.89
N PHE A 66 -1.27 -5.42 -7.11
CA PHE A 66 -0.35 -5.89 -6.09
C PHE A 66 0.52 -4.75 -5.56
N ASN A 67 1.14 -3.97 -6.44
CA ASN A 67 2.00 -2.85 -6.07
C ASN A 67 1.22 -1.78 -5.30
N ALA A 68 0.02 -1.41 -5.75
CA ALA A 68 -0.80 -0.42 -5.07
C ALA A 68 -1.23 -0.86 -3.66
N ASN A 69 -1.69 -2.11 -3.52
CA ASN A 69 -2.05 -2.68 -2.22
C ASN A 69 -0.85 -2.78 -1.29
N HIS A 70 0.29 -3.22 -1.80
CA HIS A 70 1.49 -3.36 -0.98
C HIS A 70 2.06 -2.00 -0.55
N ALA A 71 1.97 -0.98 -1.39
CA ALA A 71 2.31 0.39 -1.00
C ALA A 71 1.42 0.88 0.16
N ILE A 72 0.10 0.70 0.07
CA ILE A 72 -0.84 1.02 1.16
C ILE A 72 -0.45 0.28 2.45
N GLU A 73 -0.19 -1.02 2.36
CA GLU A 73 0.24 -1.84 3.50
C GLU A 73 1.49 -1.25 4.17
N LEU A 74 2.50 -0.88 3.40
CA LEU A 74 3.76 -0.34 3.92
C LEU A 74 3.59 1.04 4.58
N TYR A 75 2.82 1.96 3.98
CA TYR A 75 2.54 3.26 4.62
C TYR A 75 1.78 3.08 5.94
N LEU A 76 0.78 2.22 5.95
CA LEU A 76 -0.01 1.96 7.16
C LEU A 76 0.85 1.31 8.25
N LYS A 77 1.71 0.35 7.91
CA LYS A 77 2.64 -0.27 8.86
C LYS A 77 3.67 0.72 9.40
N ALA A 78 4.22 1.59 8.55
CA ALA A 78 5.10 2.67 8.98
C ALA A 78 4.37 3.57 10.00
N THR A 79 3.14 3.96 9.69
CA THR A 79 2.30 4.81 10.56
C THR A 79 1.99 4.14 11.90
N VAL A 80 1.60 2.85 11.91
CA VAL A 80 1.35 2.09 13.16
C VAL A 80 2.61 2.03 14.00
N TRP A 81 3.76 1.72 13.41
CA TRP A 81 5.00 1.60 14.14
C TRP A 81 5.38 2.93 14.78
N THR A 82 5.30 4.02 14.02
CA THR A 82 5.53 5.37 14.51
C THR A 82 4.61 5.70 15.69
N LEU A 83 3.30 5.50 15.55
CA LEU A 83 2.34 5.82 16.61
C LEU A 83 2.52 4.95 17.86
N ASN A 84 2.92 3.69 17.69
CA ASN A 84 3.23 2.83 18.83
C ASN A 84 4.45 3.35 19.61
N ILE A 85 5.47 3.88 18.94
CA ILE A 85 6.60 4.55 19.62
C ILE A 85 6.11 5.78 20.38
N LEU A 86 5.33 6.64 19.73
CA LEU A 86 4.80 7.88 20.34
C LEU A 86 3.87 7.62 21.54
N LEU A 87 3.19 6.47 21.56
CA LEU A 87 2.29 6.04 22.64
C LEU A 87 2.98 5.17 23.71
N ASP A 88 4.31 5.02 23.68
CA ASP A 88 5.08 4.11 24.55
C ASP A 88 4.56 2.65 24.54
N ASN A 89 4.07 2.22 23.38
CA ASN A 89 3.63 0.85 23.13
C ASN A 89 4.80 0.05 22.52
N GLN A 90 5.23 -1.01 23.21
CA GLN A 90 6.37 -1.84 22.82
C GLN A 90 6.17 -2.66 21.52
N GLN A 91 5.00 -2.58 20.89
CA GLN A 91 4.69 -3.33 19.68
C GLN A 91 5.19 -2.60 18.43
N LYS A 92 5.99 -3.27 17.59
CA LYS A 92 6.45 -2.67 16.31
C LYS A 92 5.30 -2.57 15.30
N ILE A 93 4.72 -3.69 14.91
CA ILE A 93 3.63 -3.74 13.93
C ILE A 93 2.58 -4.73 14.44
N GLU A 94 1.33 -4.27 14.49
CA GLU A 94 0.16 -5.09 14.83
C GLU A 94 -0.54 -5.55 13.55
N GLY A 95 -0.82 -6.86 13.45
CA GLY A 95 -1.39 -7.48 12.25
C GLY A 95 -0.32 -8.02 11.30
N GLN A 96 -0.61 -9.13 10.61
CA GLN A 96 0.35 -9.72 9.66
C GLN A 96 0.39 -8.93 8.35
N HIS A 97 -0.59 -9.15 7.48
CA HIS A 97 -0.68 -8.56 6.14
C HIS A 97 -2.11 -8.12 5.78
N ASP A 98 -3.03 -8.14 6.75
CA ASP A 98 -4.42 -7.73 6.53
C ASP A 98 -4.50 -6.19 6.54
N ILE A 99 -4.59 -5.60 5.34
CA ILE A 99 -4.66 -4.14 5.15
C ILE A 99 -5.88 -3.53 5.87
N GLN A 100 -7.03 -4.22 5.92
CA GLN A 100 -8.20 -3.74 6.63
C GLN A 100 -7.94 -3.70 8.14
N GLN A 101 -7.33 -4.74 8.71
CA GLN A 101 -6.95 -4.74 10.11
C GLN A 101 -5.94 -3.62 10.43
N ILE A 102 -4.88 -3.48 9.64
CA ILE A 102 -3.83 -2.47 9.87
C ILE A 102 -4.44 -1.06 9.77
N LEU A 103 -5.31 -0.81 8.80
CA LEU A 103 -6.01 0.48 8.66
C LEU A 103 -6.85 0.80 9.91
N GLN A 104 -7.60 -0.16 10.45
CA GLN A 104 -8.36 0.05 11.67
C GLN A 104 -7.45 0.33 12.87
N THR A 105 -6.28 -0.33 12.93
CA THR A 105 -5.27 -0.03 13.94
C THR A 105 -4.74 1.40 13.80
N VAL A 106 -4.40 1.87 12.60
CA VAL A 106 -3.98 3.27 12.39
C VAL A 106 -5.05 4.24 12.89
N ILE A 107 -6.31 4.06 12.48
CA ILE A 107 -7.41 4.93 12.89
C ILE A 107 -7.57 4.96 14.41
N LYS A 108 -7.43 3.80 15.07
CA LYS A 108 -7.50 3.69 16.53
C LYS A 108 -6.33 4.43 17.20
N ARG A 109 -5.09 4.18 16.74
CA ARG A 109 -3.87 4.77 17.32
C ARG A 109 -3.84 6.30 17.14
N VAL A 110 -4.28 6.81 15.99
CA VAL A 110 -4.42 8.26 15.80
C VAL A 110 -5.44 8.85 16.76
N LYS A 111 -6.57 8.18 17.02
CA LYS A 111 -7.56 8.66 18.01
C LYS A 111 -7.03 8.65 19.44
N GLU A 112 -6.10 7.75 19.76
CA GLU A 112 -5.43 7.69 21.06
C GLU A 112 -4.36 8.79 21.20
N PHE A 113 -3.57 9.02 20.15
CA PHE A 113 -2.47 9.99 20.14
C PHE A 113 -2.93 11.45 19.98
N GLU A 114 -3.72 11.73 18.94
CA GLU A 114 -4.16 13.10 18.66
C GLU A 114 -5.23 13.52 19.65
N THR A 115 -5.02 14.59 20.40
CA THR A 115 -6.04 15.15 21.30
C THR A 115 -6.78 16.35 20.68
N ASP A 116 -6.18 16.98 19.67
CA ASP A 116 -6.76 18.12 18.96
C ASP A 116 -7.87 17.68 17.98
N LYS A 117 -9.00 18.38 18.01
CA LYS A 117 -10.18 18.04 17.20
C LYS A 117 -9.98 18.33 15.72
N GLU A 118 -9.29 19.41 15.36
CA GLU A 118 -9.06 19.79 13.97
C GLU A 118 -8.04 18.85 13.34
N LYS A 119 -6.98 18.47 14.05
CA LYS A 119 -6.03 17.45 13.58
C LYS A 119 -6.71 16.10 13.32
N ARG A 120 -7.57 15.64 14.24
CA ARG A 120 -8.37 14.42 14.03
C ARG A 120 -9.24 14.52 12.78
N LYS A 121 -9.91 15.65 12.57
CA LYS A 121 -10.76 15.88 11.40
C LYS A 121 -9.94 15.91 10.10
N GLN A 122 -8.77 16.53 10.12
CA GLN A 122 -7.86 16.53 8.98
C GLN A 122 -7.41 15.11 8.63
N PHE A 123 -6.99 14.32 9.62
CA PHE A 123 -6.66 12.92 9.43
C PHE A 123 -7.84 12.12 8.84
N GLU A 124 -9.04 12.28 9.40
CA GLU A 124 -10.25 11.60 8.92
C GLU A 124 -10.54 11.92 7.45
N ASN A 125 -10.34 13.17 7.02
CA ASN A 125 -10.48 13.56 5.62
C ASN A 125 -9.42 12.89 4.73
N MET A 126 -8.15 12.93 5.14
CA MET A 126 -7.04 12.37 4.36
C MET A 126 -7.12 10.84 4.22
N ILE A 127 -7.53 10.14 5.27
CA ILE A 127 -7.61 8.67 5.27
C ILE A 127 -8.87 8.14 4.57
N ASN A 128 -9.88 8.98 4.33
CA ASN A 128 -11.18 8.55 3.80
C ASN A 128 -11.07 7.86 2.44
N GLY A 129 -10.25 8.38 1.51
CA GLY A 129 -10.03 7.75 0.20
C GLY A 129 -9.47 6.32 0.33
N THR A 130 -8.51 6.13 1.23
CA THR A 130 -7.94 4.81 1.57
C THR A 130 -8.99 3.88 2.15
N LYS A 131 -9.82 4.38 3.09
CA LYS A 131 -10.89 3.60 3.71
C LYS A 131 -11.91 3.12 2.68
N LEU A 132 -12.40 4.02 1.82
CA LEU A 132 -13.36 3.67 0.76
C LEU A 132 -12.79 2.61 -0.19
N TYR A 133 -11.52 2.74 -0.56
CA TYR A 133 -10.85 1.73 -1.39
C TYR A 133 -10.70 0.37 -0.68
N VAL A 134 -10.26 0.36 0.58
CA VAL A 134 -10.09 -0.88 1.34
C VAL A 134 -11.44 -1.58 1.57
N ASP A 135 -12.51 -0.82 1.84
CA ASP A 135 -13.85 -1.37 1.98
C ASP A 135 -14.32 -2.02 0.66
N GLU A 136 -14.21 -1.31 -0.47
CA GLU A 136 -14.50 -1.83 -1.82
C GLU A 136 -13.69 -3.08 -2.15
N LEU A 137 -12.39 -3.08 -1.85
CA LEU A 137 -11.51 -4.22 -2.08
C LEU A 137 -12.00 -5.43 -1.29
N PHE A 138 -12.25 -5.28 0.01
CA PHE A 138 -12.68 -6.37 0.88
C PHE A 138 -14.11 -6.84 0.61
N GLU A 139 -14.96 -6.06 -0.05
CA GLU A 139 -16.24 -6.54 -0.59
C GLU A 139 -16.03 -7.54 -1.73
N LYS A 140 -14.95 -7.39 -2.52
CA LYS A 140 -14.62 -8.29 -3.64
C LYS A 140 -13.86 -9.54 -3.20
N ILE A 141 -12.83 -9.37 -2.38
CA ILE A 141 -11.86 -10.44 -2.14
C ILE A 141 -12.21 -11.29 -0.93
N ALA A 142 -12.89 -10.73 0.07
CA ALA A 142 -13.01 -11.41 1.34
C ALA A 142 -14.07 -12.50 1.31
N THR A 143 -13.71 -13.68 1.78
CA THR A 143 -14.64 -14.81 1.92
C THR A 143 -14.93 -15.10 3.38
N GLN A 144 -16.19 -15.43 3.69
CA GLN A 144 -16.54 -15.97 5.01
C GLN A 144 -16.19 -17.46 5.06
N ASN A 145 -15.25 -17.82 5.92
CA ASN A 145 -14.95 -19.22 6.26
C ASN A 145 -15.23 -19.43 7.75
N GLY A 146 -16.49 -19.72 8.10
CA GLY A 146 -16.92 -19.88 9.48
C GLY A 146 -16.84 -18.56 10.27
N LYS A 147 -16.14 -18.54 11.43
CA LYS A 147 -16.05 -17.37 12.33
C LYS A 147 -14.99 -16.32 11.94
N ARG A 148 -14.13 -16.58 10.95
CA ARG A 148 -13.08 -15.63 10.51
C ARG A 148 -13.28 -15.25 9.05
N LYS A 149 -13.21 -13.94 8.78
CA LYS A 149 -13.13 -13.37 7.44
C LYS A 149 -11.69 -13.60 6.94
N LYS A 150 -11.53 -14.24 5.78
CA LYS A 150 -10.23 -14.39 5.12
C LYS A 150 -10.06 -13.23 4.15
N ASP A 151 -8.96 -12.49 4.24
CA ASP A 151 -8.74 -11.32 3.37
C ASP A 151 -8.58 -11.71 1.89
N ASN A 152 -7.92 -12.83 1.57
CA ASN A 152 -7.57 -13.25 0.21
C ASN A 152 -6.79 -12.18 -0.57
N MET A 153 -5.90 -11.44 0.10
CA MET A 153 -5.06 -10.40 -0.50
C MET A 153 -4.06 -10.97 -1.54
N ASP A 154 -3.88 -12.30 -1.57
CA ASP A 154 -3.10 -13.04 -2.55
C ASP A 154 -3.72 -13.11 -3.95
N PHE A 155 -4.94 -12.62 -4.16
CA PHE A 155 -5.67 -12.67 -5.45
C PHE A 155 -4.93 -12.04 -6.63
N SER A 156 -4.07 -11.05 -6.37
CA SER A 156 -3.26 -10.36 -7.38
C SER A 156 -1.96 -11.10 -7.72
N ARG A 157 -1.64 -12.17 -6.98
CA ARG A 157 -0.42 -12.97 -7.16
C ARG A 157 -0.70 -14.37 -7.68
N TYR A 158 -1.82 -14.95 -7.25
CA TYR A 158 -2.23 -16.30 -7.62
C TYR A 158 -3.70 -16.30 -8.07
N PRO A 159 -4.09 -17.21 -8.98
CA PRO A 159 -5.49 -17.37 -9.39
C PRO A 159 -6.34 -18.15 -8.37
N PHE A 160 -5.72 -18.67 -7.32
CA PHE A 160 -6.38 -19.40 -6.25
C PHE A 160 -5.73 -19.11 -4.89
N ASP A 161 -6.48 -19.39 -3.84
CA ASP A 161 -6.06 -19.21 -2.46
C ASP A 161 -5.20 -20.38 -1.95
N GLN A 162 -4.70 -20.29 -0.72
CA GLN A 162 -3.92 -21.39 -0.08
C GLN A 162 -4.62 -22.76 -0.01
N LYS A 163 -5.94 -22.85 -0.22
CA LYS A 163 -6.72 -24.09 -0.27
C LYS A 163 -7.03 -24.50 -1.72
N TYR A 164 -6.40 -23.87 -2.70
CA TYR A 164 -6.65 -24.03 -4.13
C TYR A 164 -8.08 -23.68 -4.55
N MET A 165 -8.76 -22.84 -3.78
CA MET A 165 -10.06 -22.29 -4.18
C MET A 165 -9.82 -21.09 -5.11
N PRO A 166 -10.48 -21.02 -6.28
CA PRO A 166 -10.28 -19.90 -7.21
C PRO A 166 -10.67 -18.56 -6.60
N HIS A 167 -9.97 -17.49 -6.97
CA HIS A 167 -10.37 -16.13 -6.61
C HIS A 167 -11.55 -15.64 -7.45
N PHE A 168 -12.21 -14.58 -6.97
CA PHE A 168 -13.48 -14.07 -7.51
C PHE A 168 -13.48 -13.94 -9.04
N TYR A 169 -12.43 -13.37 -9.64
CA TYR A 169 -12.36 -13.14 -11.09
C TYR A 169 -12.20 -14.40 -11.95
N ILE A 170 -11.91 -15.56 -11.36
CA ILE A 170 -11.79 -16.83 -12.10
C ILE A 170 -13.15 -17.49 -12.32
N THR A 171 -14.08 -17.32 -11.38
CA THR A 171 -15.37 -18.02 -11.40
C THR A 171 -16.52 -17.20 -11.97
N GLU A 172 -16.30 -15.91 -12.22
CA GLU A 172 -17.31 -15.02 -12.79
C GLU A 172 -17.57 -15.35 -14.27
N PHE A 173 -18.84 -15.29 -14.68
CA PHE A 173 -19.23 -15.44 -16.08
C PHE A 173 -19.02 -14.14 -16.88
N ASP A 174 -19.16 -13.00 -16.21
CA ASP A 174 -18.96 -11.68 -16.79
C ASP A 174 -17.53 -11.18 -16.54
N ASN A 175 -17.11 -10.19 -17.33
CA ASN A 175 -15.80 -9.56 -17.18
C ASN A 175 -15.70 -8.81 -15.84
N VAL A 176 -14.69 -9.16 -15.05
CA VAL A 176 -14.23 -8.33 -13.93
C VAL A 176 -13.30 -7.25 -14.47
N VAL A 177 -13.65 -5.99 -14.26
CA VAL A 177 -12.97 -4.85 -14.88
C VAL A 177 -12.34 -3.93 -13.84
N VAL A 178 -11.31 -3.19 -14.26
CA VAL A 178 -10.71 -2.10 -13.50
C VAL A 178 -10.65 -0.87 -14.39
N ASP A 179 -11.21 0.24 -13.91
CA ASP A 179 -11.14 1.52 -14.57
C ASP A 179 -9.76 2.15 -14.36
N LEU A 180 -8.95 2.19 -15.43
CA LEU A 180 -7.57 2.67 -15.40
C LEU A 180 -7.46 4.18 -15.16
N GLU A 181 -8.38 4.99 -15.68
CA GLU A 181 -8.36 6.44 -15.46
C GLU A 181 -8.70 6.77 -14.00
N ASN A 182 -9.78 6.15 -13.50
CA ASN A 182 -10.16 6.30 -12.10
C ASN A 182 -9.10 5.71 -11.14
N PHE A 183 -8.43 4.63 -11.53
CA PHE A 183 -7.29 4.08 -10.79
C PHE A 183 -6.21 5.14 -10.60
N VAL A 184 -5.73 5.78 -11.68
CA VAL A 184 -4.67 6.80 -11.57
C VAL A 184 -5.09 7.94 -10.66
N GLN A 185 -6.32 8.44 -10.82
CA GLN A 185 -6.82 9.54 -10.00
C GLN A 185 -6.87 9.16 -8.51
N ARG A 186 -7.47 8.02 -8.17
CA ARG A 186 -7.61 7.57 -6.78
C ARG A 186 -6.27 7.25 -6.13
N PHE A 187 -5.37 6.57 -6.84
CA PHE A 187 -4.10 6.14 -6.25
C PHE A 187 -3.07 7.25 -6.14
N LYS A 188 -3.13 8.30 -6.97
CA LYS A 188 -2.37 9.54 -6.73
C LYS A 188 -2.78 10.20 -5.41
N GLU A 189 -4.08 10.34 -5.17
CA GLU A 189 -4.60 10.94 -3.94
C GLU A 189 -4.31 10.07 -2.71
N ILE A 190 -4.59 8.76 -2.78
CA ILE A 190 -4.31 7.80 -1.70
C ILE A 190 -2.82 7.78 -1.38
N GLY A 191 -1.96 7.68 -2.40
CA GLY A 191 -0.52 7.65 -2.23
C GLY A 191 0.02 8.90 -1.53
N GLU A 192 -0.40 10.08 -2.00
CA GLU A 192 0.05 11.34 -1.41
C GLU A 192 -0.47 11.51 0.03
N ASN A 193 -1.74 11.22 0.29
CA ASN A 193 -2.30 11.32 1.64
C ASN A 193 -1.62 10.36 2.63
N LEU A 194 -1.38 9.11 2.23
CA LEU A 194 -0.70 8.13 3.09
C LEU A 194 0.77 8.49 3.32
N ARG A 195 1.46 8.99 2.29
CA ARG A 195 2.82 9.52 2.43
C ARG A 195 2.84 10.65 3.45
N LEU A 196 1.99 11.67 3.29
CA LEU A 196 1.90 12.80 4.21
C LEU A 196 1.59 12.36 5.65
N ILE A 197 0.60 11.48 5.86
CA ILE A 197 0.26 10.92 7.18
C ILE A 197 1.48 10.22 7.80
N SER A 198 2.12 9.33 7.05
CA SER A 198 3.25 8.54 7.57
C SER A 198 4.46 9.42 7.91
N THR A 199 4.74 10.45 7.11
CA THR A 199 5.84 11.40 7.37
C THR A 199 5.52 12.37 8.50
N TYR A 200 4.26 12.77 8.66
CA TYR A 200 3.84 13.70 9.72
C TYR A 200 4.14 13.12 11.10
N TYR A 201 3.66 11.90 11.37
CA TYR A 201 3.92 11.25 12.65
C TYR A 201 5.39 10.87 12.84
N LEU A 202 6.11 10.56 11.75
CA LEU A 202 7.55 10.27 11.85
C LEU A 202 8.32 11.50 12.30
N PHE A 203 7.92 12.69 11.86
CA PHE A 203 8.52 13.94 12.29
C PHE A 203 8.32 14.19 13.79
N ASP A 204 7.14 13.88 14.35
CA ASP A 204 6.90 13.99 15.80
C ASP A 204 7.86 13.12 16.64
N ILE A 205 8.30 11.95 16.12
CA ILE A 205 9.35 11.14 16.79
C ILE A 205 10.69 11.87 16.78
N LEU A 206 11.05 12.47 15.65
CA LEU A 206 12.33 13.15 15.49
C LEU A 206 12.42 14.39 16.39
N GLU A 207 11.33 15.13 16.56
CA GLU A 207 11.27 16.25 17.51
C GLU A 207 11.27 15.80 18.97
N ALA A 208 10.61 14.68 19.31
CA ALA A 208 10.57 14.16 20.68
C ALA A 208 11.90 13.49 21.14
N GLY A 209 12.80 13.20 20.20
CA GLY A 209 14.12 12.61 20.45
C GLY A 209 15.25 13.62 20.65
N GLU A 210 14.98 14.92 20.49
CA GLU A 210 15.88 16.05 20.84
C GLU A 210 15.63 16.57 22.26
#